data_AF-A0A540W5W8-F1
#
_entry.id   AF-A0A540W5W8-F1
#
_cell.length_a   1.000
_cell.length_b   1.000
_cell.length_c   1.000
_cell.angle_alpha   90.00
_cell.angle_beta   90.00
_cell.angle_gamma   90.00
#
_symmetry.space_group_name_H-M   'P 1'
#
loop_
_entity.id
_entity.type
_entity.pdbx_description
1 polymer ?
#
loop_
_entity_poly.entity_id
_entity_poly.type
_entity_poly.pdbx_seq_one_letter_code
_entity_poly.pdbx_strand_id
1 'polypeptide(L)' 'MERRTVVRCAEGHLFSISAFPMRNLGAGRLGPQRLLRCPQCGRLRSAVPADPSVLSEGQLARALRLV' A
#
# COMPACT_ATOMS: atom_id res chain seq x y z
N MET A 1 14.32 -12.39 -4.34
CA MET A 1 12.94 -12.21 -4.83
C MET A 1 12.26 -11.15 -3.99
N GLU A 2 11.99 -9.99 -4.58
CA GLU A 2 11.50 -8.79 -3.88
C GLU A 2 9.98 -8.92 -3.69
N ARG A 3 9.52 -9.04 -2.43
CA ARG A 3 8.08 -9.12 -2.13
C ARG A 3 7.48 -7.71 -2.16
N ARG A 4 6.80 -7.35 -3.26
CA ARG A 4 6.03 -6.10 -3.34
C ARG A 4 4.73 -6.22 -2.55
N THR A 5 4.43 -5.21 -1.73
CA THR A 5 3.14 -5.09 -1.04
C THR A 5 2.29 -4.04 -1.74
N VAL A 6 1.04 -4.38 -2.09
CA VAL A 6 0.09 -3.42 -2.63
C VAL A 6 -0.59 -2.68 -1.49
N VAL A 7 -0.65 -1.36 -1.60
CA VAL A 7 -1.27 -0.47 -0.61
C VAL A 7 -2.30 0.43 -1.26
N ARG A 8 -3.28 0.87 -0.47
CA ARG A 8 -4.31 1.84 -0.86
C ARG A 8 -4.19 3.10 -0.02
N CYS A 9 -4.08 4.27 -0.65
CA CYS A 9 -4.07 5.55 0.09
C CYS A 9 -5.49 5.99 0.50
N ALA A 10 -5.56 7.02 1.35
CA ALA A 10 -6.82 7.62 1.82
C ALA A 10 -7.74 8.11 0.69
N GLU A 11 -7.19 8.52 -0.45
CA GLU A 11 -7.95 8.93 -1.65
C GLU A 11 -8.38 7.73 -2.52
N GLY A 12 -7.90 6.52 -2.19
CA GLY A 12 -8.24 5.29 -2.89
C GLY A 12 -7.28 4.84 -3.98
N HIS A 13 -6.15 5.53 -4.21
CA HIS A 13 -5.13 5.10 -5.18
C HIS A 13 -4.39 3.85 -4.71
N LEU A 14 -4.17 2.92 -5.65
CA LEU A 14 -3.42 1.68 -5.43
C LEU A 14 -2.02 1.80 -6.04
N PHE A 15 -1.01 1.44 -5.26
CA PHE A 15 0.39 1.39 -5.68
C PHE A 15 1.14 0.34 -4.88
N SER A 16 2.32 -0.03 -5.36
CA SER A 16 3.15 -1.07 -4.77
C SER A 16 4.37 -0.47 -4.09
N ILE A 17 4.82 -1.09 -3.01
CA ILE A 17 6.06 -0.70 -2.33
C ILE A 17 6.93 -1.92 -2.09
N SER A 18 8.24 -1.72 -2.14
CA SER A 18 9.23 -2.80 -1.98
C SER A 18 9.36 -3.31 -0.54
N ALA A 19 8.98 -2.48 0.45
CA ALA A 19 8.96 -2.86 1.85
C ALA A 19 7.82 -2.13 2.56
N PHE A 20 6.73 -2.83 2.86
CA PHE A 20 5.82 -2.38 3.91
C PHE A 20 6.45 -2.77 5.24
N PRO A 21 6.83 -1.82 6.12
CA PRO A 21 7.37 -2.16 7.42
C PRO A 21 6.22 -2.76 8.25
N MET A 22 6.02 -4.06 8.07
CA MET A 22 5.38 -4.96 9.02
C MET A 22 6.32 -5.11 10.21
N ARG A 23 6.63 -4.00 10.89
CA ARG A 23 7.04 -4.11 12.28
C ARG A 23 5.86 -4.79 12.96
N ASN A 24 6.11 -5.93 13.62
CA ASN A 24 5.25 -6.54 14.62
C ASN A 24 4.97 -5.49 15.72
N LEU A 25 4.17 -4.50 15.37
CA LEU A 25 3.64 -3.51 16.28
C LEU A 25 2.48 -4.23 16.94
N GLY A 26 2.76 -4.80 18.10
CA GLY A 26 1.74 -5.46 18.92
C GLY A 26 0.48 -4.60 19.00
N ALA A 27 -0.66 -5.26 19.17
CA ALA A 27 -2.03 -4.78 18.98
C ALA A 27 -2.43 -3.46 19.69
N GLY A 28 -1.52 -2.79 20.41
CA GLY A 28 -1.82 -1.67 21.28
C GLY A 28 -1.84 -0.27 20.66
N ARG A 29 -1.05 0.10 19.62
CA ARG A 29 -0.87 1.56 19.36
C ARG A 29 -0.68 2.09 17.94
N LEU A 30 -0.57 1.27 16.89
CA LEU A 30 -0.49 1.80 15.52
C LEU A 30 -1.27 0.87 14.59
N GLY A 31 -2.44 1.31 14.11
CA GLY A 31 -3.22 0.56 13.12
C GLY A 31 -2.42 0.24 11.86
N PRO A 32 -2.97 -0.52 10.89
CA PRO A 32 -2.27 -0.94 9.68
C PRO A 32 -1.90 0.22 8.74
N GLN A 33 -2.23 1.45 9.14
CA GLN A 33 -2.03 2.65 8.36
C GLN A 33 -0.61 3.19 8.51
N ARG A 34 0.00 3.56 7.38
CA ARG A 34 1.32 4.18 7.28
C ARG A 34 1.23 5.43 6.40
N LEU A 35 2.00 6.45 6.73
CA LEU A 35 2.19 7.58 5.83
C LEU A 35 3.18 7.19 4.73
N LEU A 36 2.69 7.15 3.49
CA LEU A 36 3.45 6.85 2.29
C LEU A 36 3.26 7.96 1.26
N ARG A 37 4.27 8.22 0.43
CA ARG A 37 4.12 9.15 -0.68
C ARG A 37 3.32 8.45 -1.77
N CYS A 38 2.13 8.95 -2.06
CA CYS A 38 1.32 8.39 -3.13
C CYS A 38 1.84 8.91 -4.48
N PRO A 39 2.23 8.04 -5.43
CA PRO A 39 2.74 8.47 -6.74
C PRO A 39 1.67 9.19 -7.57
N GLN A 40 0.39 8.87 -7.36
CA GLN A 40 -0.72 9.54 -8.04
C GLN A 40 -1.09 10.89 -7.40
N CYS A 41 -1.08 11.01 -6.06
CA CYS A 41 -1.40 12.28 -5.40
C CYS A 41 -0.22 13.27 -5.39
N GLY A 42 1.01 12.78 -5.55
CA GLY A 42 2.24 13.58 -5.39
C GLY A 42 2.49 14.06 -3.96
N ARG A 43 1.77 13.52 -2.96
CA ARG A 43 1.79 13.97 -1.55
C ARG A 43 1.87 12.78 -0.59
N LEU A 44 2.30 13.05 0.64
CA LEU A 44 2.18 12.09 1.75
C LEU A 44 0.71 11.87 2.08
N ARG A 45 0.34 10.60 2.17
CA ARG A 45 -1.02 10.14 2.47
C ARG A 45 -0.95 8.93 3.38
N SER A 46 -1.95 8.80 4.23
CA SER A 46 -2.17 7.55 4.93
C SER A 46 -2.53 6.46 3.95
N ALA A 47 -1.93 5.29 4.13
CA ALA A 47 -2.11 4.14 3.27
C ALA A 47 -2.15 2.86 4.09
N VAL A 48 -2.99 1.92 3.68
CA VAL A 48 -3.17 0.60 4.29
C VAL A 48 -2.85 -0.49 3.27
N PRO A 49 -2.41 -1.69 3.68
CA PRO A 49 -2.30 -2.83 2.77
C PRO A 49 -3.65 -3.12 2.11
N ALA A 50 -3.62 -3.40 0.81
CA ALA A 50 -4.77 -3.91 0.07
C ALA A 50 -4.62 -5.42 -0.08
N ASP A 51 -5.71 -6.16 0.11
CA ASP A 51 -5.71 -7.60 -0.13
C ASP A 51 -5.68 -7.85 -1.65
N PRO A 52 -4.66 -8.54 -2.18
CA PRO A 52 -4.55 -8.76 -3.63
C PRO A 52 -5.63 -9.71 -4.17
N SER A 53 -6.25 -10.53 -3.31
CA SER A 53 -7.25 -11.53 -3.72
C SER A 53 -8.59 -10.91 -4.09
N VAL A 54 -8.86 -9.67 -3.63
CA VAL A 54 -10.10 -8.94 -3.91
C VAL A 54 -9.94 -7.89 -5.00
N LEU A 55 -8.72 -7.67 -5.50
CA LEU A 55 -8.44 -6.73 -6.58
C LEU A 55 -8.66 -7.41 -7.94
N SER A 56 -9.25 -6.69 -8.89
CA SER A 56 -9.28 -7.14 -10.28
C SER A 56 -7.86 -7.17 -10.87
N GLU A 57 -7.60 -8.06 -11.84
CA GLU A 57 -6.29 -8.17 -12.49
C GLU A 57 -5.76 -6.82 -13.03
N GLY A 58 -6.64 -6.01 -13.63
CA GLY A 58 -6.28 -4.68 -14.12
C GLY A 58 -5.84 -3.71 -13.01
N GLN A 59 -6.45 -3.79 -11.83
CA GLN A 59 -6.08 -2.97 -10.67
C GLN A 59 -4.73 -3.40 -10.10
N LEU A 60 -4.52 -4.71 -9.95
CA LEU A 60 -3.25 -5.26 -9.47
C LEU A 60 -2.10 -4.91 -10.42
N ALA A 61 -2.29 -5.12 -11.73
CA ALA A 61 -1.29 -4.80 -12.74
C ALA A 61 -0.94 -3.30 -12.75
N ARG A 62 -1.93 -2.42 -12.59
CA ARG A 62 -1.68 -0.97 -12.49
C ARG A 62 -0.94 -0.60 -11.20
N ALA A 63 -1.33 -1.19 -10.07
CA ALA A 63 -0.69 -0.94 -8.78
C ALA A 63 0.80 -1.36 -8.79
N LEU A 64 1.14 -2.47 -9.44
CA LEU A 64 2.51 -2.96 -9.55
C LEU A 64 3.42 -2.10 -10.45
N ARG A 65 2.83 -1.28 -11.34
CA ARG A 65 3.58 -0.31 -12.16
C ARG A 65 3.84 1.01 -11.43
N LEU A 66 3.08 1.29 -10.38
CA LEU A 66 3.20 2.50 -9.58
C LEU A 66 4.00 2.17 -8.31
N VAL A 67 5.17 2.80 -8.15
CA VAL A 67 6.07 2.66 -6.99
C VAL A 67 6.28 4.00 -6.29
#